data_AF-A0A354SML1-F1
#
_entry.id   AF-A0A354SML1-F1
#
_cell.length_a   1.000
_cell.length_b   1.000
_cell.length_c   1.000
_cell.angle_alpha   90.00
_cell.angle_beta   90.00
_cell.angle_gamma   90.00
#
_symmetry.space_group_name_H-M   'P 1'
#
loop_
_entity.id
_entity.type
_entity.pdbx_description
1 polymer ?
#
loop_
_entity_poly.entity_id
_entity_poly.type
_entity_poly.pdbx_seq_one_letter_code
_entity_poly.pdbx_strand_id
1 'polypeptide(L)'
;MNINSKIDWKGGMQITPQTFIEFDKNIDTRQEVANRVTNAGVFGIVPYSEFQCDAIFVRKNIEVSRLMVMALLPSGKILHIDESVSVPISAIYGDTFYLGAKSGGNKVSFNEKTIPFTKEEILYNVLSLEQIKKEGYVPLMKFYIKEGEYVKEDEYIPPFIQLRDCARFEEYLKSFSESLKNISSHANLESGEAKRTLLCYSFRLQRYNTNNRVKDFIYLMSEITQSLEYYVVTPNVETPQPLQFPDEYDIAIWLDWFGEYLKGASAILDKVVLEDHTIDIEKMKREIEKDLYDRIYPAVYANVTEEMENELREALVQEITDNITTYVNENLKDKLYKQLFSELNLTLHKRLYDELYDTLYQIFYVPEKEIVADTFMPLI
;
A
#
# COMPACT_ATOMS: atom_id res chain seq x y z
N MET A 1 -28.12 -0.10 42.70
CA MET A 1 -28.98 -1.21 43.16
C MET A 1 -28.36 -2.52 42.68
N ASN A 2 -28.39 -3.60 43.47
CA ASN A 2 -27.94 -4.89 42.97
C ASN A 2 -28.94 -5.39 41.92
N ILE A 3 -28.49 -5.54 40.66
CA ILE A 3 -29.35 -5.92 39.53
C ILE A 3 -29.99 -7.31 39.70
N ASN A 4 -29.41 -8.15 40.56
CA ASN A 4 -29.91 -9.49 40.88
C ASN A 4 -30.93 -9.49 42.01
N SER A 5 -31.11 -8.37 42.72
CA SER A 5 -32.16 -8.25 43.73
C SER A 5 -33.54 -8.23 43.08
N LYS A 6 -34.52 -8.90 43.69
CA LYS A 6 -35.93 -8.94 43.27
C LYS A 6 -36.81 -8.88 44.51
N ILE A 7 -38.04 -8.39 44.33
CA ILE A 7 -39.07 -8.53 45.37
C ILE A 7 -39.38 -10.02 45.55
N ASP A 8 -39.26 -10.51 46.79
CA ASP A 8 -39.60 -11.88 47.19
C ASP A 8 -41.07 -11.92 47.61
N TRP A 9 -41.94 -12.20 46.64
CA TRP A 9 -43.40 -12.21 46.84
C TRP A 9 -43.84 -13.43 47.66
N LYS A 10 -44.48 -13.18 48.81
CA LYS A 10 -44.98 -14.24 49.71
C LYS A 10 -46.49 -14.16 49.90
N GLY A 11 -47.11 -15.33 50.11
CA GLY A 11 -48.51 -15.40 50.52
C GLY A 11 -48.72 -14.64 51.83
N GLY A 12 -49.72 -13.75 51.87
CA GLY A 12 -50.02 -12.91 53.04
C GLY A 12 -49.08 -11.69 53.22
N MET A 13 -48.17 -11.43 52.27
CA MET A 13 -47.34 -10.23 52.29
C MET A 13 -48.20 -8.97 52.14
N GLN A 14 -47.96 -7.96 52.99
CA GLN A 14 -48.60 -6.66 52.86
C GLN A 14 -48.10 -5.94 51.61
N ILE A 15 -49.03 -5.51 50.75
CA ILE A 15 -48.73 -4.73 49.55
C ILE A 15 -48.80 -3.25 49.89
N THR A 16 -47.72 -2.52 49.62
CA THR A 16 -47.61 -1.07 49.86
C THR A 16 -47.16 -0.35 48.59
N PRO A 17 -47.38 0.98 48.46
CA PRO A 17 -46.81 1.76 47.36
C PRO A 17 -45.29 1.58 47.21
N GLN A 18 -44.57 1.47 48.32
CA GLN A 18 -43.11 1.25 48.30
C GLN A 18 -42.73 -0.06 47.60
N THR A 19 -43.55 -1.11 47.73
CA THR A 19 -43.33 -2.40 47.06
C THR A 19 -43.29 -2.23 45.54
N PHE A 20 -44.19 -1.40 44.99
CA PHE A 20 -44.22 -1.10 43.55
C PHE A 20 -43.10 -0.14 43.13
N ILE A 21 -42.79 0.88 43.94
CA ILE A 21 -41.69 1.82 43.66
C ILE A 21 -40.35 1.09 43.55
N GLU A 22 -40.04 0.17 44.48
CA GLU A 22 -38.80 -0.61 44.41
C GLU A 22 -38.81 -1.65 43.29
N PHE A 23 -39.98 -2.20 42.95
CA PHE A 23 -40.13 -3.09 41.81
C PHE A 23 -39.84 -2.36 40.48
N ASP A 24 -40.45 -1.19 40.26
CA ASP A 24 -40.23 -0.36 39.07
C ASP A 24 -38.77 0.08 38.98
N LYS A 25 -38.18 0.58 40.08
CA LYS A 25 -36.77 0.98 40.13
C LYS A 25 -35.82 -0.16 39.76
N ASN A 26 -36.15 -1.40 40.16
CA ASN A 26 -35.37 -2.57 39.80
C ASN A 26 -35.46 -2.89 38.30
N ILE A 27 -36.66 -2.77 37.72
CA ILE A 27 -36.89 -2.94 36.27
C ILE A 27 -36.14 -1.86 35.50
N ASP A 28 -36.29 -0.59 35.88
CA ASP A 28 -35.61 0.55 35.26
C ASP A 28 -34.09 0.35 35.27
N THR A 29 -33.52 -0.03 36.42
CA THR A 29 -32.07 -0.27 36.53
C THR A 29 -31.62 -1.40 35.60
N ARG A 30 -32.41 -2.48 35.45
CA ARG A 30 -32.08 -3.58 34.53
C ARG A 30 -32.18 -3.14 33.07
N GLN A 31 -33.21 -2.36 32.73
CA GLN A 31 -33.39 -1.81 31.39
C GLN A 31 -32.24 -0.86 31.03
N GLU A 32 -31.83 0.02 31.94
CA GLU A 32 -30.67 0.89 31.73
C GLU A 32 -29.39 0.09 31.47
N VAL A 33 -29.13 -0.96 32.26
CA VAL A 33 -27.98 -1.85 32.04
C VAL A 33 -28.08 -2.55 30.68
N ALA A 34 -29.24 -3.09 30.33
CA ALA A 34 -29.47 -3.74 29.05
C ALA A 34 -29.25 -2.77 27.89
N ASN A 35 -29.75 -1.54 27.99
CA ASN A 35 -29.56 -0.48 26.99
C ASN A 35 -28.08 -0.12 26.82
N ARG A 36 -27.32 0.04 27.91
CA ARG A 36 -25.87 0.33 27.82
C ARG A 36 -25.10 -0.79 27.14
N VAL A 37 -25.43 -2.05 27.47
CA VAL A 37 -24.77 -3.24 26.89
C VAL A 37 -25.10 -3.38 25.40
N THR A 38 -26.38 -3.30 25.03
CA THR A 38 -26.84 -3.48 23.64
C THR A 38 -26.42 -2.33 22.72
N ASN A 39 -26.27 -1.13 23.26
CA ASN A 39 -25.84 0.04 22.50
C ASN A 39 -24.35 0.33 22.60
N ALA A 40 -23.56 -0.50 23.30
CA ALA A 40 -22.10 -0.33 23.45
C ALA A 40 -21.68 1.10 23.84
N GLY A 41 -22.44 1.69 24.78
CA GLY A 41 -22.22 3.06 25.25
C GLY A 41 -22.68 4.19 24.32
N VAL A 42 -23.35 3.90 23.21
CA VAL A 42 -23.98 4.92 22.34
C VAL A 42 -25.13 5.60 23.08
N PHE A 43 -25.24 6.91 22.92
CA PHE A 43 -26.33 7.75 23.42
C PHE A 43 -26.79 8.72 22.32
N GLY A 44 -27.92 9.39 22.54
CA GLY A 44 -28.47 10.37 21.61
C GLY A 44 -29.95 10.13 21.29
N ILE A 45 -30.45 10.87 20.31
CA ILE A 45 -31.83 10.82 19.84
C ILE A 45 -32.10 9.44 19.22
N VAL A 46 -33.21 8.84 19.65
CA VAL A 46 -33.61 7.48 19.29
C VAL A 46 -34.10 7.46 17.83
N PRO A 47 -33.71 6.47 17.02
CA PRO A 47 -34.14 6.41 15.63
C PRO A 47 -35.65 6.24 15.49
N TYR A 48 -36.21 6.77 14.40
CA TYR A 48 -37.65 6.76 14.13
C TYR A 48 -38.50 7.55 15.15
N SER A 49 -37.87 8.32 16.04
CA SER A 49 -38.57 9.28 16.89
C SER A 49 -38.61 10.66 16.22
N GLU A 50 -39.68 11.41 16.46
CA GLU A 50 -39.78 12.79 16.02
C GLU A 50 -38.87 13.66 16.88
N PHE A 51 -38.08 14.53 16.24
CA PHE A 51 -37.23 15.50 16.90
C PHE A 51 -37.60 16.91 16.43
N GLN A 52 -38.08 17.73 17.36
CA GLN A 52 -38.43 19.13 17.11
C GLN A 52 -37.90 20.00 18.25
N CYS A 53 -37.05 20.97 17.89
CA CYS A 53 -36.44 21.92 18.83
C CYS A 53 -36.33 23.31 18.16
N ASP A 54 -37.49 23.90 17.87
CA ASP A 54 -37.58 25.24 17.29
C ASP A 54 -37.63 26.27 18.41
N ALA A 55 -36.46 26.72 18.80
CA ALA A 55 -36.27 27.68 19.86
C ALA A 55 -36.24 29.12 19.35
N ILE A 56 -36.87 30.03 20.10
CA ILE A 56 -36.74 31.47 19.94
C ILE A 56 -36.15 32.09 21.20
N PHE A 57 -35.39 33.17 21.04
CA PHE A 57 -34.81 33.91 22.15
C PHE A 57 -35.70 35.09 22.52
N VAL A 58 -36.26 35.06 23.74
CA VAL A 58 -37.14 36.11 24.25
C VAL A 58 -36.53 36.70 25.51
N ARG A 59 -35.99 37.92 25.39
CA ARG A 59 -35.26 38.64 26.47
C ARG A 59 -34.05 37.84 26.98
N LYS A 60 -34.22 37.08 28.06
CA LYS A 60 -33.21 36.22 28.68
C LYS A 60 -33.70 34.79 28.82
N ASN A 61 -34.66 34.37 28.00
CA ASN A 61 -35.19 33.01 27.99
C ASN A 61 -35.04 32.40 26.60
N ILE A 62 -34.84 31.09 26.58
CA ILE A 62 -35.06 30.25 25.41
C ILE A 62 -36.49 29.72 25.53
N GLU A 63 -37.32 30.01 24.55
CA GLU A 63 -38.69 29.51 24.49
C GLU A 63 -38.82 28.54 23.31
N VAL A 64 -39.30 27.33 23.59
CA VAL A 64 -39.59 26.30 22.61
C VAL A 64 -41.09 26.01 22.69
N SER A 65 -41.84 26.34 21.64
CA SER A 65 -43.30 26.20 21.64
C SER A 65 -43.75 24.74 21.80
N ARG A 66 -43.00 23.82 21.21
CA ARG A 66 -43.15 22.38 21.37
C ARG A 66 -41.79 21.71 21.24
N LEU A 67 -41.26 21.23 22.35
CA LEU A 67 -40.07 20.40 22.37
C LEU A 67 -40.50 18.94 22.30
N MET A 68 -40.17 18.28 21.19
CA MET A 68 -40.41 16.85 21.02
C MET A 68 -39.08 16.14 20.84
N VAL A 69 -38.77 15.21 21.75
CA VAL A 69 -37.56 14.40 21.64
C VAL A 69 -37.71 13.09 22.42
N MET A 70 -37.25 12.00 21.81
CA MET A 70 -36.95 10.76 22.52
C MET A 70 -35.44 10.50 22.44
N ALA A 71 -34.76 10.46 23.58
CA ALA A 71 -33.31 10.30 23.63
C ALA A 71 -32.88 9.21 24.61
N LEU A 72 -31.90 8.41 24.19
CA LEU A 72 -31.14 7.53 25.07
C LEU A 72 -30.04 8.35 25.74
N LEU A 73 -30.11 8.51 27.06
CA LEU A 73 -29.08 9.19 27.85
C LEU A 73 -27.82 8.31 27.99
N PRO A 74 -26.65 8.89 28.29
CA PRO A 74 -25.43 8.13 28.60
C PRO A 74 -25.60 7.14 29.77
N SER A 75 -26.54 7.40 30.68
CA SER A 75 -26.92 6.48 31.74
C SER A 75 -27.64 5.22 31.24
N GLY A 76 -28.04 5.14 29.97
CA GLY A 76 -28.88 4.05 29.42
C GLY A 76 -30.38 4.28 29.61
N LYS A 77 -30.77 5.39 30.24
CA LYS A 77 -32.16 5.78 30.45
C LYS A 77 -32.75 6.41 29.20
N ILE A 78 -34.05 6.20 28.96
CA ILE A 78 -34.77 6.85 27.86
C ILE A 78 -35.49 8.08 28.43
N LEU A 79 -35.19 9.24 27.83
CA LEU A 79 -35.87 10.51 28.06
C LEU A 79 -36.90 10.71 26.95
N HIS A 80 -38.14 11.04 27.30
CA HIS A 80 -39.20 11.35 26.35
C HIS A 80 -39.86 12.68 26.72
N ILE A 81 -39.87 13.61 25.79
CA ILE A 81 -40.34 14.99 25.96
C ILE A 81 -41.35 15.28 24.86
N ASP A 82 -42.51 15.82 25.25
CA ASP A 82 -43.51 16.45 24.36
C ASP A 82 -44.22 17.53 25.18
N GLU A 83 -43.58 18.70 25.30
CA GLU A 83 -44.12 19.84 26.06
C GLU A 83 -43.54 21.17 25.58
N SER A 84 -44.20 22.28 25.94
CA SER A 84 -43.65 23.63 25.76
C SER A 84 -42.62 23.92 26.85
N VAL A 85 -41.47 24.48 26.46
CA VAL A 85 -40.35 24.70 27.39
C VAL A 85 -39.92 26.17 27.37
N SER A 86 -39.67 26.73 28.56
CA SER A 86 -39.08 28.05 28.75
C SER A 86 -37.90 27.95 29.72
N VAL A 87 -36.69 28.20 29.24
CA VAL A 87 -35.45 28.06 30.02
C VAL A 87 -34.77 29.42 30.19
N PRO A 88 -34.48 29.86 31.43
CA PRO A 88 -33.74 31.09 31.65
C PRO A 88 -32.26 30.96 31.28
N ILE A 89 -31.75 31.95 30.57
CA ILE A 89 -30.34 32.11 30.18
C ILE A 89 -29.66 32.94 31.28
N SER A 90 -28.96 32.26 32.18
CA SER A 90 -28.28 32.91 33.32
C SER A 90 -26.80 33.18 33.02
N ALA A 91 -26.20 34.19 33.67
CA ALA A 91 -24.85 34.73 33.43
C ALA A 91 -23.84 33.69 32.90
N ILE A 92 -23.58 33.79 31.60
CA ILE A 92 -22.84 32.80 30.83
C ILE A 92 -21.43 33.33 30.58
N TYR A 93 -20.43 32.48 30.83
CA TYR A 93 -19.03 32.74 30.50
C TYR A 93 -18.66 31.90 29.28
N GLY A 94 -18.13 32.55 28.24
CA GLY A 94 -17.75 31.91 26.98
C GLY A 94 -18.60 32.41 25.79
N ASP A 95 -18.35 31.82 24.63
CA ASP A 95 -18.97 32.27 23.37
C ASP A 95 -20.03 31.30 22.85
N THR A 96 -20.00 30.04 23.30
CA THR A 96 -20.85 28.95 22.79
C THR A 96 -21.59 28.23 23.90
N PHE A 97 -22.89 28.01 23.71
CA PHE A 97 -23.78 27.40 24.69
C PHE A 97 -24.73 26.39 24.05
N TYR A 98 -25.27 25.54 24.91
CA TYR A 98 -26.17 24.47 24.50
C TYR A 98 -27.40 24.42 25.39
N LEU A 99 -28.56 24.18 24.79
CA LEU A 99 -29.77 23.76 25.51
C LEU A 99 -29.66 22.27 25.79
N GLY A 100 -29.55 21.89 27.06
CA GLY A 100 -29.50 20.50 27.48
C GLY A 100 -30.79 20.06 28.18
N ALA A 101 -31.16 18.79 27.99
CA ALA A 101 -32.21 18.13 28.78
C ALA A 101 -31.67 16.86 29.48
N LYS A 102 -32.11 16.61 30.71
CA LYS A 102 -31.83 15.37 31.44
C LYS A 102 -32.97 14.94 32.35
N SER A 103 -32.91 13.70 32.81
CA SER A 103 -33.72 13.18 33.91
C SER A 103 -33.36 13.85 35.24
N GLY A 104 -34.35 14.42 35.93
CA GLY A 104 -34.19 15.02 37.26
C GLY A 104 -34.18 14.01 38.41
N GLY A 105 -34.64 12.78 38.18
CA GLY A 105 -34.68 11.71 39.18
C GLY A 105 -35.83 11.80 40.18
N ASN A 106 -36.49 12.95 40.30
CA ASN A 106 -37.75 13.09 41.03
C ASN A 106 -38.94 12.71 40.16
N LYS A 107 -40.07 12.40 40.80
CA LYS A 107 -41.35 12.19 40.12
C LYS A 107 -42.26 13.40 40.32
N VAL A 108 -42.88 13.85 39.23
CA VAL A 108 -43.88 14.91 39.21
C VAL A 108 -45.25 14.29 39.02
N SER A 109 -46.18 14.60 39.93
CA SER A 109 -47.57 14.12 39.85
C SER A 109 -48.41 14.99 38.92
N PHE A 110 -49.27 14.36 38.13
CA PHE A 110 -50.26 15.02 37.29
C PHE A 110 -51.53 14.17 37.21
N ASN A 111 -52.65 14.76 36.75
CA ASN A 111 -53.91 14.03 36.61
C ASN A 111 -54.32 13.96 35.15
N GLU A 112 -54.68 12.78 34.66
CA GLU A 112 -55.31 12.60 33.35
C GLU A 112 -56.73 12.05 33.54
N LYS A 113 -57.74 12.81 33.10
CA LYS A 113 -59.17 12.43 33.20
C LYS A 113 -59.54 11.86 34.58
N THR A 114 -59.05 12.50 35.66
CA THR A 114 -59.21 12.15 37.09
C THR A 114 -58.31 11.04 37.67
N ILE A 115 -57.48 10.39 36.86
CA ILE A 115 -56.52 9.38 37.32
C ILE A 115 -55.18 10.07 37.65
N PRO A 116 -54.64 9.91 38.87
CA PRO A 116 -53.33 10.44 39.20
C PRO A 116 -52.22 9.59 38.58
N PHE A 117 -51.36 10.25 37.81
CA PHE A 117 -50.16 9.71 37.22
C PHE A 117 -48.93 10.40 37.81
N THR A 118 -47.78 9.74 37.68
CA THR A 118 -46.49 10.36 37.92
C THR A 118 -45.63 10.20 36.68
N LYS A 119 -44.96 11.29 36.28
CA LYS A 119 -43.89 11.23 35.28
C LYS A 119 -42.58 11.65 35.94
N GLU A 120 -41.48 11.36 35.29
CA GLU A 120 -40.20 11.85 35.75
C GLU A 120 -40.08 13.36 35.52
N GLU A 121 -39.45 14.04 36.47
CA GLU A 121 -39.05 15.43 36.30
C GLU A 121 -37.99 15.52 35.21
N ILE A 122 -38.20 16.44 34.27
CA ILE A 122 -37.22 16.75 33.23
C ILE A 122 -36.56 18.07 33.62
N LEU A 123 -35.22 18.07 33.65
CA LEU A 123 -34.43 19.27 33.91
C LEU A 123 -33.89 19.83 32.61
N TYR A 124 -34.14 21.12 32.39
CA TYR A 124 -33.63 21.89 31.27
C TYR A 124 -32.63 22.92 31.76
N ASN A 125 -31.52 23.08 31.05
CA ASN A 125 -30.54 24.09 31.41
C ASN A 125 -29.73 24.58 30.20
N VAL A 126 -29.14 25.77 30.33
CA VAL A 126 -28.18 26.33 29.38
C VAL A 126 -26.78 26.10 29.94
N LEU A 127 -25.97 25.35 29.21
CA LEU A 127 -24.70 24.83 29.70
C LEU A 127 -23.59 24.92 28.64
N SER A 128 -22.35 24.94 29.09
CA SER A 128 -21.19 24.62 28.24
C SER A 128 -21.15 23.13 27.90
N LEU A 129 -20.40 22.77 26.85
CA LEU A 129 -20.24 21.38 26.44
C LEU A 129 -19.61 20.50 27.53
N GLU A 130 -18.64 21.04 28.29
CA GLU A 130 -18.00 20.32 29.40
C GLU A 130 -19.00 20.00 30.53
N GLN A 131 -19.87 20.94 30.86
CA GLN A 131 -20.91 20.74 31.87
C GLN A 131 -21.94 19.70 31.41
N ILE A 132 -22.33 19.72 30.14
CA ILE A 132 -23.24 18.72 29.55
C ILE A 132 -22.69 17.32 29.74
N LYS A 133 -21.42 17.11 29.37
CA LYS A 133 -20.74 15.82 29.51
C LYS A 133 -20.64 15.37 30.95
N LYS A 134 -20.26 16.30 31.84
CA LYS A 134 -20.08 16.01 33.27
C LYS A 134 -21.40 15.65 33.96
N GLU A 135 -22.49 16.33 33.60
CA GLU A 135 -23.78 16.18 34.26
C GLU A 135 -24.74 15.22 33.54
N GLY A 136 -24.37 14.69 32.37
CA GLY A 136 -25.14 13.71 31.61
C GLY A 136 -26.38 14.28 30.94
N TYR A 137 -26.34 15.53 30.49
CA TYR A 137 -27.39 16.09 29.63
C TYR A 137 -27.25 15.59 28.19
N VAL A 138 -28.37 15.51 27.48
CA VAL A 138 -28.36 15.44 26.02
C VAL A 138 -28.48 16.87 25.48
N PRO A 139 -27.51 17.34 24.69
CA PRO A 139 -27.62 18.62 24.00
C PRO A 139 -28.64 18.55 22.87
N LEU A 140 -29.52 19.54 22.80
CA LEU A 140 -30.63 19.59 21.84
C LEU A 140 -30.46 20.73 20.82
N MET A 141 -29.82 21.82 21.23
CA MET A 141 -29.48 22.93 20.34
C MET A 141 -28.15 23.53 20.79
N LYS A 142 -27.47 24.18 19.87
CA LYS A 142 -26.30 25.03 20.11
C LYS A 142 -26.62 26.45 19.68
N PHE A 143 -26.05 27.43 20.37
CA PHE A 143 -26.19 28.84 20.07
C PHE A 143 -25.00 29.63 20.62
N TYR A 144 -24.81 30.83 20.10
CA TYR A 144 -23.73 31.73 20.50
C TYR A 144 -24.23 33.17 20.63
N ILE A 145 -23.38 34.05 21.14
CA ILE A 145 -23.67 35.48 21.25
C ILE A 145 -22.94 36.21 20.13
N LYS A 146 -23.68 36.92 19.29
CA LYS A 146 -23.13 37.76 18.22
C LYS A 146 -23.69 39.17 18.36
N GLU A 147 -22.82 40.15 18.51
CA GLU A 147 -23.19 41.57 18.64
C GLU A 147 -24.21 41.86 19.76
N GLY A 148 -24.20 41.04 20.82
CA GLY A 148 -25.12 41.16 21.96
C GLY A 148 -26.46 40.45 21.80
N GLU A 149 -26.69 39.77 20.67
CA GLU A 149 -27.88 38.96 20.41
C GLU A 149 -27.55 37.47 20.46
N TYR A 150 -28.53 36.66 20.87
CA TYR A 150 -28.42 35.21 20.87
C TYR A 150 -28.79 34.67 19.48
N VAL A 151 -27.88 33.88 18.90
CA VAL A 151 -28.03 33.31 17.55
C VAL A 151 -27.93 31.80 17.63
N LYS A 152 -28.94 31.09 17.12
CA LYS A 152 -28.94 29.64 17.01
C LYS A 152 -27.91 29.20 15.96
N GLU A 153 -27.17 28.14 16.26
CA GLU A 153 -26.29 27.47 15.30
C GLU A 153 -27.12 26.43 14.52
N ASP A 154 -27.47 26.74 13.28
CA ASP A 154 -28.23 25.82 12.42
C ASP A 154 -27.34 24.68 11.90
N GLU A 155 -26.02 24.90 11.89
CA GLU A 155 -24.99 23.93 11.57
C GLU A 155 -24.63 23.02 12.77
N TYR A 156 -25.41 23.03 13.84
CA TYR A 156 -25.27 22.05 14.89
C TYR A 156 -25.95 20.73 14.55
N ILE A 157 -25.31 19.61 14.90
CA ILE A 157 -25.89 18.27 14.82
C ILE A 157 -25.99 17.72 16.24
N PRO A 158 -27.21 17.63 16.82
CA PRO A 158 -27.44 16.91 18.06
C PRO A 158 -26.95 15.46 17.98
N PRO A 159 -26.63 14.81 19.11
CA PRO A 159 -26.23 13.41 19.12
C PRO A 159 -27.39 12.56 18.64
N PHE A 160 -27.27 11.99 17.44
CA PHE A 160 -28.20 11.00 16.89
C PHE A 160 -27.59 9.60 16.99
N ILE A 161 -28.43 8.59 17.19
CA ILE A 161 -27.96 7.20 17.17
C ILE A 161 -27.71 6.72 15.73
N GLN A 162 -28.56 7.11 14.77
CA GLN A 162 -28.43 6.75 13.35
C GLN A 162 -28.24 7.98 12.46
N LEU A 163 -27.54 7.81 11.34
CA LEU A 163 -27.25 8.92 10.42
C LEU A 163 -28.51 9.45 9.73
N ARG A 164 -29.47 8.57 9.40
CA ARG A 164 -30.71 8.93 8.69
C ARG A 164 -31.57 9.98 9.38
N ASP A 165 -31.40 10.16 10.68
CA ASP A 165 -32.21 11.06 11.48
C ASP A 165 -31.73 12.53 11.37
N CYS A 166 -30.63 12.78 10.65
CA CYS A 166 -30.19 14.12 10.29
C CYS A 166 -29.71 14.17 8.83
N ALA A 167 -30.39 14.98 8.00
CA ALA A 167 -30.12 15.09 6.56
C ALA A 167 -28.68 15.54 6.23
N ARG A 168 -28.03 16.29 7.13
CA ARG A 168 -26.66 16.79 6.91
C ARG A 168 -25.63 15.66 6.82
N PHE A 169 -25.86 14.50 7.46
CA PHE A 169 -24.98 13.36 7.28
C PHE A 169 -24.94 12.87 5.82
N GLU A 170 -26.04 13.00 5.08
CA GLU A 170 -26.07 12.64 3.65
C GLU A 170 -25.22 13.62 2.81
N GLU A 171 -25.25 14.90 3.14
CA GLU A 171 -24.40 15.93 2.51
C GLU A 171 -22.91 15.66 2.77
N TYR A 172 -22.54 15.38 4.02
CA TYR A 172 -21.17 14.99 4.37
C TYR A 172 -20.74 13.71 3.65
N LEU A 173 -21.58 12.66 3.67
CA LEU A 173 -21.29 11.40 2.98
C LEU A 173 -21.02 11.61 1.49
N LYS A 174 -21.83 12.43 0.82
CA LYS A 174 -21.65 12.76 -0.59
C LYS A 174 -20.33 13.51 -0.83
N SER A 175 -20.09 14.57 -0.06
CA SER A 175 -18.88 15.40 -0.16
C SER A 175 -17.60 14.60 0.11
N PHE A 176 -17.60 13.79 1.16
CA PHE A 176 -16.45 12.96 1.54
C PHE A 176 -16.22 11.82 0.54
N SER A 177 -17.28 11.21 0.01
CA SER A 177 -17.16 10.17 -1.02
C SER A 177 -16.50 10.73 -2.28
N GLU A 178 -16.90 11.92 -2.71
CA GLU A 178 -16.31 12.60 -3.87
C GLU A 178 -14.83 12.97 -3.63
N SER A 179 -14.55 13.58 -2.48
CA SER A 179 -13.19 13.96 -2.10
C SER A 179 -12.26 12.75 -2.01
N LEU A 180 -12.70 11.67 -1.36
CA LEU A 180 -11.90 10.45 -1.24
C LEU A 180 -11.73 9.71 -2.57
N LYS A 181 -12.73 9.77 -3.46
CA LYS A 181 -12.60 9.26 -4.83
C LYS A 181 -11.51 10.02 -5.60
N ASN A 182 -11.44 11.33 -5.46
CA ASN A 182 -10.42 12.15 -6.11
C ASN A 182 -9.02 11.82 -5.58
N ILE A 183 -8.87 11.72 -4.26
CA ILE A 183 -7.60 11.33 -3.62
C ILE A 183 -7.15 9.93 -4.07
N SER A 184 -8.04 8.93 -3.99
CA SER A 184 -7.70 7.54 -4.34
C SER A 184 -7.41 7.32 -5.83
N SER A 185 -7.90 8.22 -6.69
CA SER A 185 -7.66 8.20 -8.13
C SER A 185 -6.52 9.15 -8.55
N HIS A 186 -5.89 9.83 -7.61
CA HIS A 186 -4.88 10.84 -7.88
C HIS A 186 -3.64 10.23 -8.58
N ALA A 187 -3.08 10.95 -9.55
CA ALA A 187 -1.96 10.45 -10.36
C ALA A 187 -0.69 10.25 -9.52
N ASN A 188 -0.44 11.16 -8.59
CA ASN A 188 0.72 11.14 -7.69
C ASN A 188 0.55 10.21 -6.47
N LEU A 189 -0.53 9.42 -6.42
CA LEU A 189 -0.67 8.37 -5.43
C LEU A 189 -0.02 7.09 -5.96
N GLU A 190 1.03 6.63 -5.29
CA GLU A 190 1.81 5.46 -5.70
C GLU A 190 0.90 4.25 -5.98
N SER A 191 1.16 3.58 -7.10
CA SER A 191 0.40 2.39 -7.51
C SER A 191 0.80 1.18 -6.67
N GLY A 192 0.26 1.09 -5.45
CA GLY A 192 0.58 0.05 -4.48
C GLY A 192 -0.52 -0.19 -3.46
N GLU A 193 -0.13 -0.47 -2.21
CA GLU A 193 -1.06 -0.71 -1.11
C GLU A 193 -1.90 0.53 -0.79
N ALA A 194 -1.28 1.71 -0.74
CA ALA A 194 -1.93 3.00 -0.50
C ALA A 194 -3.16 3.21 -1.40
N LYS A 195 -2.96 3.07 -2.72
CA LYS A 195 -4.01 3.22 -3.73
C LYS A 195 -5.12 2.19 -3.55
N ARG A 196 -4.80 0.92 -3.30
CA ARG A 196 -5.80 -0.14 -3.08
C ARG A 196 -6.63 0.15 -1.83
N THR A 197 -5.99 0.50 -0.72
CA THR A 197 -6.64 0.81 0.55
C THR A 197 -7.59 2.00 0.41
N LEU A 198 -7.13 3.11 -0.17
CA LEU A 198 -7.96 4.30 -0.35
C LEU A 198 -9.10 4.08 -1.36
N LEU A 199 -8.89 3.29 -2.42
CA LEU A 199 -9.97 2.88 -3.34
C LEU A 199 -11.02 2.02 -2.62
N CYS A 200 -10.61 1.07 -1.77
CA CYS A 200 -11.53 0.28 -0.95
C CYS A 200 -12.38 1.17 -0.04
N TYR A 201 -11.77 2.17 0.61
CA TYR A 201 -12.51 3.11 1.44
C TYR A 201 -13.45 4.00 0.62
N SER A 202 -13.01 4.50 -0.55
CA SER A 202 -13.86 5.25 -1.47
C SER A 202 -15.11 4.45 -1.86
N PHE A 203 -14.94 3.17 -2.20
CA PHE A 203 -16.06 2.27 -2.52
C PHE A 203 -16.98 2.03 -1.32
N ARG A 204 -16.42 1.80 -0.13
CA ARG A 204 -17.19 1.61 1.12
C ARG A 204 -18.02 2.86 1.44
N LEU A 205 -17.45 4.05 1.30
CA LEU A 205 -18.11 5.31 1.62
C LEU A 205 -19.22 5.65 0.61
N GLN A 206 -18.97 5.43 -0.69
CA GLN A 206 -19.95 5.66 -1.74
C GLN A 206 -21.24 4.85 -1.57
N ARG A 207 -21.15 3.67 -0.93
CA ARG A 207 -22.28 2.78 -0.65
C ARG A 207 -22.66 2.73 0.84
N TYR A 208 -22.20 3.72 1.62
CA TYR A 208 -22.46 3.73 3.04
C TYR A 208 -23.94 3.94 3.32
N ASN A 209 -24.53 3.09 4.16
CA ASN A 209 -25.95 3.11 4.44
C ASN A 209 -26.25 4.08 5.59
N THR A 210 -27.15 5.05 5.37
CA THR A 210 -27.58 6.01 6.40
C THR A 210 -28.38 5.37 7.55
N ASN A 211 -28.82 4.11 7.41
CA ASN A 211 -29.38 3.34 8.53
C ASN A 211 -28.30 2.85 9.51
N ASN A 212 -27.02 2.97 9.18
CA ASN A 212 -25.93 2.64 10.11
C ASN A 212 -25.87 3.64 11.27
N ARG A 213 -25.23 3.23 12.36
CA ARG A 213 -25.06 4.08 13.54
C ARG A 213 -24.04 5.18 13.28
N VAL A 214 -24.23 6.34 13.91
CA VAL A 214 -23.25 7.44 13.85
C VAL A 214 -21.88 6.98 14.35
N LYS A 215 -21.83 6.14 15.39
CA LYS A 215 -20.59 5.57 15.92
C LYS A 215 -19.82 4.72 14.90
N ASP A 216 -20.51 3.87 14.13
CA ASP A 216 -19.87 3.02 13.11
C ASP A 216 -19.33 3.88 11.95
N PHE A 217 -20.01 4.98 11.65
CA PHE A 217 -19.57 5.96 10.68
C PHE A 217 -18.30 6.67 11.16
N ILE A 218 -18.30 7.17 12.40
CA ILE A 218 -17.13 7.79 13.03
C ILE A 218 -15.91 6.86 12.98
N TYR A 219 -16.08 5.57 13.26
CA TYR A 219 -14.98 4.60 13.18
C TYR A 219 -14.43 4.46 11.76
N LEU A 220 -15.28 4.30 10.76
CA LEU A 220 -14.84 4.25 9.36
C LEU A 220 -14.07 5.51 8.97
N MET A 221 -14.59 6.68 9.31
CA MET A 221 -13.97 7.96 8.99
C MET A 221 -12.61 8.11 9.72
N SER A 222 -12.50 7.64 10.97
CA SER A 222 -11.24 7.62 11.71
C SER A 222 -10.21 6.65 11.13
N GLU A 223 -10.63 5.50 10.60
CA GLU A 223 -9.76 4.58 9.84
C GLU A 223 -9.24 5.23 8.57
N ILE A 224 -10.10 5.96 7.85
CA ILE A 224 -9.73 6.70 6.64
C ILE A 224 -8.71 7.79 6.99
N THR A 225 -8.94 8.57 8.04
CA THR A 225 -7.99 9.59 8.53
C THR A 225 -6.62 8.98 8.79
N GLN A 226 -6.55 7.87 9.55
CA GLN A 226 -5.27 7.21 9.85
C GLN A 226 -4.57 6.69 8.59
N SER A 227 -5.34 6.18 7.63
CA SER A 227 -4.79 5.70 6.36
C SER A 227 -4.22 6.85 5.52
N LEU A 228 -4.91 7.99 5.47
CA LEU A 228 -4.41 9.19 4.80
C LEU A 228 -3.18 9.75 5.51
N GLU A 229 -3.19 9.75 6.84
CA GLU A 229 -2.04 10.19 7.63
C GLU A 229 -0.80 9.36 7.31
N TYR A 230 -0.95 8.04 7.24
CA TYR A 230 0.15 7.12 6.97
C TYR A 230 0.65 7.18 5.53
N TYR A 231 -0.26 7.15 4.54
CA TYR A 231 0.12 7.03 3.13
C TYR A 231 0.32 8.36 2.41
N VAL A 232 -0.29 9.45 2.88
CA VAL A 232 -0.29 10.74 2.19
C VAL A 232 0.42 11.82 3.01
N VAL A 233 0.07 11.99 4.29
CA VAL A 233 0.59 13.12 5.06
C VAL A 233 2.01 12.87 5.56
N THR A 234 2.23 11.80 6.34
CA THR A 234 3.52 11.48 6.97
C THR A 234 4.69 11.40 5.98
N PRO A 235 4.55 10.81 4.78
CA PRO A 235 5.66 10.73 3.84
C PRO A 235 6.00 12.07 3.16
N ASN A 236 5.07 13.02 3.15
CA ASN A 236 5.15 14.23 2.33
C ASN A 236 5.15 15.54 3.15
N VAL A 237 5.05 15.47 4.47
CA VAL A 237 5.01 16.62 5.38
C VAL A 237 5.96 16.39 6.55
N GLU A 238 6.94 17.29 6.74
CA GLU A 238 7.95 17.16 7.81
C GLU A 238 7.36 17.23 9.22
N THR A 239 6.35 18.07 9.43
CA THR A 239 5.68 18.27 10.72
C THR A 239 4.15 18.19 10.55
N PRO A 240 3.58 16.98 10.59
CA PRO A 240 2.13 16.79 10.52
C PRO A 240 1.41 17.49 11.67
N GLN A 241 0.25 18.08 11.40
CA GLN A 241 -0.59 18.62 12.46
C GLN A 241 -1.25 17.48 13.25
N PRO A 242 -1.49 17.67 14.56
CA PRO A 242 -2.17 16.66 15.36
C PRO A 242 -3.58 16.41 14.84
N LEU A 243 -3.95 15.13 14.73
CA LEU A 243 -5.29 14.71 14.33
C LEU A 243 -6.33 15.18 15.36
N GLN A 244 -7.48 15.62 14.88
CA GLN A 244 -8.62 15.92 15.74
C GLN A 244 -9.46 14.66 15.98
N PHE A 245 -10.01 14.57 17.19
CA PHE A 245 -10.85 13.46 17.61
C PHE A 245 -12.33 13.87 17.59
N PRO A 246 -13.23 12.95 17.20
CA PRO A 246 -14.66 13.19 17.18
C PRO A 246 -15.21 13.41 18.59
N ASP A 247 -16.14 14.35 18.72
CA ASP A 247 -16.91 14.56 19.94
C ASP A 247 -18.35 14.13 19.69
N GLU A 248 -18.80 13.06 20.35
CA GLU A 248 -20.16 12.53 20.16
C GLU A 248 -21.27 13.52 20.55
N TYR A 249 -20.96 14.57 21.34
CA TYR A 249 -21.91 15.61 21.74
C TYR A 249 -22.01 16.78 20.73
N ASP A 250 -20.98 16.98 19.91
CA ASP A 250 -20.93 17.99 18.85
C ASP A 250 -20.05 17.50 17.69
N ILE A 251 -20.63 16.60 16.89
CA ILE A 251 -19.88 15.91 15.83
C ILE A 251 -19.60 16.82 14.62
N ALA A 252 -20.38 17.89 14.44
CA ALA A 252 -20.31 18.76 13.27
C ALA A 252 -18.91 19.39 13.11
N ILE A 253 -18.32 19.86 14.21
CA ILE A 253 -16.97 20.45 14.22
C ILE A 253 -15.94 19.49 13.62
N TRP A 254 -16.02 18.21 14.03
CA TRP A 254 -15.09 17.19 13.55
C TRP A 254 -15.34 16.80 12.10
N LEU A 255 -16.60 16.77 11.65
CA LEU A 255 -16.93 16.51 10.25
C LEU A 255 -16.41 17.63 9.33
N ASP A 256 -16.54 18.89 9.75
CA ASP A 256 -15.99 20.02 9.01
C ASP A 256 -14.46 19.95 8.94
N TRP A 257 -13.80 19.67 10.07
CA TRP A 257 -12.37 19.41 10.09
C TRP A 257 -11.97 18.26 9.16
N PHE A 258 -12.71 17.15 9.18
CA PHE A 258 -12.42 16.00 8.34
C PHE A 258 -12.55 16.35 6.84
N GLY A 259 -13.54 17.16 6.48
CA GLY A 259 -13.68 17.69 5.12
C GLY A 259 -12.47 18.51 4.67
N GLU A 260 -11.99 19.42 5.53
CA GLU A 260 -10.77 20.20 5.27
C GLU A 260 -9.51 19.33 5.23
N TYR A 261 -9.45 18.29 6.08
CA TYR A 261 -8.36 17.33 6.09
C TYR A 261 -8.27 16.54 4.77
N LEU A 262 -9.41 16.11 4.20
CA LEU A 262 -9.43 15.50 2.85
C LEU A 262 -8.92 16.46 1.77
N LYS A 263 -9.34 17.73 1.80
CA LYS A 263 -8.84 18.74 0.86
C LYS A 263 -7.33 18.93 1.00
N GLY A 264 -6.84 18.99 2.23
CA GLY A 264 -5.42 19.07 2.55
C GLY A 264 -4.63 17.88 2.00
N ALA A 265 -5.13 16.66 2.18
CA ALA A 265 -4.52 15.45 1.62
C ALA A 265 -4.44 15.49 0.09
N SER A 266 -5.48 15.95 -0.60
CA SER A 266 -5.43 16.15 -2.05
C SER A 266 -4.37 17.17 -2.45
N ALA A 267 -4.32 18.31 -1.75
CA ALA A 267 -3.36 19.38 -2.04
C ALA A 267 -1.90 18.98 -1.75
N ILE A 268 -1.69 18.04 -0.82
CA ILE A 268 -0.37 17.41 -0.62
C ILE A 268 -0.01 16.61 -1.86
N LEU A 269 -0.89 15.73 -2.33
CA LEU A 269 -0.65 14.91 -3.53
C LEU A 269 -0.42 15.75 -4.80
N ASP A 270 -1.07 16.91 -4.94
CA ASP A 270 -0.83 17.85 -6.05
C ASP A 270 0.64 18.32 -6.09
N LYS A 271 1.33 18.36 -4.94
CA LYS A 271 2.73 18.77 -4.82
C LYS A 271 3.72 17.61 -4.87
N VAL A 272 3.25 16.37 -4.70
CA VAL A 272 4.10 15.18 -4.78
C VAL A 272 4.56 14.99 -6.21
N VAL A 273 5.87 14.95 -6.42
CA VAL A 273 6.46 14.53 -7.69
C VAL A 273 6.90 13.08 -7.51
N LEU A 274 6.23 12.15 -8.20
CA LEU A 274 6.69 10.77 -8.23
C LEU A 274 7.99 10.71 -9.03
N GLU A 275 9.05 10.15 -8.43
CA GLU A 275 10.24 9.82 -9.18
C GLU A 275 9.88 8.76 -10.23
N ASP A 276 10.13 9.08 -11.50
CA ASP A 276 9.86 8.18 -12.60
C ASP A 276 10.85 7.01 -12.56
N HIS A 277 10.50 5.96 -11.82
CA HIS A 277 11.22 4.70 -11.81
C HIS A 277 10.85 3.81 -13.01
N THR A 278 10.15 4.35 -14.02
CA THR A 278 9.86 3.58 -15.23
C THR A 278 11.18 3.31 -15.92
N ILE A 279 11.58 2.03 -15.87
CA ILE A 279 12.78 1.55 -16.53
C ILE A 279 12.57 1.76 -18.04
N ASP A 280 13.36 2.64 -18.64
CA ASP A 280 13.39 2.81 -20.09
C ASP A 280 14.00 1.55 -20.72
N ILE A 281 13.11 0.61 -21.05
CA ILE A 281 13.45 -0.68 -21.67
C ILE A 281 14.21 -0.45 -22.97
N GLU A 282 13.91 0.61 -23.73
CA GLU A 282 14.62 0.91 -24.97
C GLU A 282 16.03 1.42 -24.73
N LYS A 283 16.24 2.26 -23.70
CA LYS A 283 17.58 2.66 -23.28
C LYS A 283 18.40 1.45 -22.81
N MET A 284 17.82 0.59 -21.98
CA MET A 284 18.51 -0.63 -21.51
C MET A 284 18.84 -1.58 -22.67
N LYS A 285 17.91 -1.75 -23.62
CA LYS A 285 18.15 -2.54 -24.83
C LYS A 285 19.32 -1.99 -25.65
N ARG A 286 19.39 -0.66 -25.84
CA ARG A 286 20.52 -0.01 -26.52
C ARG A 286 21.84 -0.19 -25.78
N GLU A 287 21.83 -0.11 -24.45
CA GLU A 287 23.03 -0.34 -23.63
C GLU A 287 23.51 -1.80 -23.72
N ILE A 288 22.59 -2.77 -23.65
CA ILE A 288 22.90 -4.19 -23.81
C ILE A 288 23.42 -4.49 -25.22
N GLU A 289 22.78 -3.97 -26.26
CA GLU A 289 23.24 -4.13 -27.66
C GLU A 289 24.65 -3.56 -27.83
N LYS A 290 24.91 -2.38 -27.28
CA LYS A 290 26.23 -1.76 -27.30
C LYS A 290 27.27 -2.62 -26.59
N ASP A 291 27.00 -3.08 -25.37
CA ASP A 291 27.93 -3.94 -24.62
C ASP A 291 28.19 -5.27 -25.34
N LEU A 292 27.16 -5.84 -25.99
CA LEU A 292 27.29 -7.07 -26.77
C LEU A 292 28.25 -6.87 -27.96
N TYR A 293 28.10 -5.78 -28.71
CA TYR A 293 28.93 -5.47 -29.88
C TYR A 293 30.33 -4.98 -29.52
N ASP A 294 30.47 -4.16 -28.49
CA ASP A 294 31.75 -3.53 -28.15
C ASP A 294 32.67 -4.47 -27.36
N ARG A 295 32.11 -5.36 -26.52
CA ARG A 295 32.90 -6.21 -25.63
C ARG A 295 32.86 -7.68 -25.99
N ILE A 296 31.67 -8.23 -26.20
CA ILE A 296 31.52 -9.68 -26.34
C ILE A 296 31.89 -10.12 -27.76
N TYR A 297 31.39 -9.43 -28.78
CA TYR A 297 31.67 -9.80 -30.17
C TYR A 297 33.17 -9.84 -30.50
N PRO A 298 33.99 -8.82 -30.15
CA PRO A 298 35.42 -8.85 -30.46
C PRO A 298 36.17 -9.91 -29.66
N ALA A 299 35.79 -10.13 -28.39
CA ALA A 299 36.43 -11.14 -27.54
C ALA A 299 36.15 -12.57 -28.02
N VAL A 300 34.90 -12.86 -28.40
CA VAL A 300 34.52 -14.16 -28.96
C VAL A 300 35.16 -14.35 -30.33
N TYR A 301 35.11 -13.34 -31.20
CA TYR A 301 35.71 -13.42 -32.53
C TYR A 301 37.23 -13.66 -32.45
N ALA A 302 37.94 -12.93 -31.59
CA ALA A 302 39.38 -13.10 -31.40
C ALA A 302 39.72 -14.50 -30.88
N ASN A 303 39.07 -14.96 -29.81
CA ASN A 303 39.34 -16.28 -29.24
C ASN A 303 39.03 -17.41 -30.23
N VAL A 304 37.88 -17.37 -30.91
CA VAL A 304 37.50 -18.42 -31.88
C VAL A 304 38.45 -18.43 -33.07
N THR A 305 38.87 -17.26 -33.55
CA THR A 305 39.81 -17.17 -34.68
C THR A 305 41.18 -17.70 -34.28
N GLU A 306 41.70 -17.30 -33.12
CA GLU A 306 43.01 -17.75 -32.63
C GLU A 306 43.04 -19.25 -32.32
N GLU A 307 41.99 -19.78 -31.69
CA GLU A 307 41.87 -21.20 -31.37
C GLU A 307 41.75 -22.04 -32.66
N MET A 308 40.87 -21.65 -33.59
CA MET A 308 40.76 -22.34 -34.88
C MET A 308 42.04 -22.24 -35.70
N GLU A 309 42.69 -21.09 -35.79
CA GLU A 309 43.94 -20.94 -36.56
C GLU A 309 45.05 -21.82 -36.00
N ASN A 310 45.19 -21.90 -34.67
CA ASN A 310 46.19 -22.74 -34.02
C ASN A 310 45.91 -24.23 -34.21
N GLU A 311 44.67 -24.69 -33.96
CA GLU A 311 44.30 -26.09 -34.15
C GLU A 311 44.48 -26.53 -35.61
N LEU A 312 44.02 -25.71 -36.56
CA LEU A 312 44.11 -26.03 -37.98
C LEU A 312 45.57 -26.06 -38.45
N ARG A 313 46.40 -25.13 -37.96
CA ARG A 313 47.83 -25.08 -38.27
C ARG A 313 48.57 -26.29 -37.71
N GLU A 314 48.32 -26.67 -36.46
CA GLU A 314 48.94 -27.86 -35.86
C GLU A 314 48.54 -29.13 -36.61
N ALA A 315 47.25 -29.31 -36.90
CA ALA A 315 46.75 -30.45 -37.65
C ALA A 315 47.37 -30.53 -39.05
N LEU A 316 47.40 -29.42 -39.79
CA LEU A 316 47.98 -29.37 -41.13
C LEU A 316 49.49 -29.63 -41.13
N VAL A 317 50.23 -29.03 -40.19
CA VAL A 317 51.68 -29.24 -40.10
C VAL A 317 51.98 -30.69 -39.77
N GLN A 318 51.25 -31.30 -38.84
CA GLN A 318 51.45 -32.69 -38.48
C GLN A 318 51.14 -33.62 -39.67
N GLU A 319 49.98 -33.45 -40.31
CA GLU A 319 49.57 -34.28 -41.45
C GLU A 319 50.55 -34.14 -42.63
N ILE A 320 50.97 -32.91 -42.97
CA ILE A 320 51.93 -32.68 -44.05
C ILE A 320 53.30 -33.28 -43.69
N THR A 321 53.76 -33.12 -42.45
CA THR A 321 55.05 -33.65 -42.01
C THR A 321 55.06 -35.18 -42.06
N ASP A 322 54.00 -35.83 -41.57
CA ASP A 322 53.88 -37.29 -41.56
C ASP A 322 53.78 -37.85 -42.99
N ASN A 323 53.00 -37.20 -43.85
CA ASN A 323 52.87 -37.59 -45.26
C ASN A 323 54.20 -37.41 -46.03
N ILE A 324 54.88 -36.28 -45.86
CA ILE A 324 56.18 -36.03 -46.51
C ILE A 324 57.23 -37.01 -45.98
N THR A 325 57.29 -37.23 -44.66
CA THR A 325 58.26 -38.13 -44.05
C THR A 325 58.07 -39.56 -44.54
N THR A 326 56.83 -40.03 -44.59
CA THR A 326 56.46 -41.34 -45.14
C THR A 326 56.85 -41.43 -46.62
N TYR A 327 56.47 -40.44 -47.44
CA TYR A 327 56.80 -40.43 -48.86
C TYR A 327 58.32 -40.42 -49.11
N VAL A 328 59.06 -39.63 -48.36
CA VAL A 328 60.52 -39.53 -48.50
C VAL A 328 61.19 -40.85 -48.13
N ASN A 329 60.81 -41.44 -46.99
CA ASN A 329 61.46 -42.64 -46.48
C ASN A 329 61.08 -43.91 -47.24
N GLU A 330 59.80 -44.06 -47.60
CA GLU A 330 59.31 -45.30 -48.21
C GLU A 330 59.41 -45.30 -49.74
N ASN A 331 59.22 -44.15 -50.40
CA ASN A 331 59.20 -44.07 -51.86
C ASN A 331 60.49 -43.49 -52.46
N LEU A 332 60.94 -42.34 -51.96
CA LEU A 332 62.08 -41.63 -52.57
C LEU A 332 63.40 -42.32 -52.23
N LYS A 333 63.64 -42.65 -50.96
CA LYS A 333 64.91 -43.26 -50.51
C LYS A 333 65.20 -44.57 -51.25
N ASP A 334 64.19 -45.43 -51.40
CA ASP A 334 64.32 -46.70 -52.10
C ASP A 334 64.57 -46.53 -53.61
N LYS A 335 63.89 -45.57 -54.25
CA LYS A 335 64.12 -45.25 -55.67
C LYS A 335 65.52 -44.67 -55.91
N LEU A 336 65.92 -43.70 -55.09
CA LEU A 336 67.26 -43.09 -55.15
C LEU A 336 68.35 -44.12 -54.91
N TYR A 337 68.19 -45.00 -53.91
CA TYR A 337 69.16 -46.04 -53.63
C TYR A 337 69.30 -47.00 -54.82
N LYS A 338 68.19 -47.44 -55.42
CA LYS A 338 68.22 -48.31 -56.62
C LYS A 338 68.90 -47.63 -57.82
N GLN A 339 68.55 -46.38 -58.11
CA GLN A 339 69.14 -45.64 -59.23
C GLN A 339 70.63 -45.38 -59.01
N LEU A 340 71.01 -44.77 -57.88
CA LEU A 340 72.41 -44.48 -57.56
C LEU A 340 73.23 -45.76 -57.52
N PHE A 341 72.75 -46.83 -56.88
CA PHE A 341 73.48 -48.10 -56.87
C PHE A 341 73.68 -48.65 -58.28
N SER A 342 72.68 -48.59 -59.15
CA SER A 342 72.80 -49.08 -60.53
C SER A 342 73.77 -48.24 -61.37
N GLU A 343 73.70 -46.91 -61.32
CA GLU A 343 74.56 -46.02 -62.08
C GLU A 343 76.00 -46.03 -61.56
N LEU A 344 76.18 -45.99 -60.24
CA LEU A 344 77.51 -46.01 -59.64
C LEU A 344 78.19 -47.34 -59.92
N ASN A 345 77.48 -48.47 -59.82
CA ASN A 345 78.02 -49.79 -60.11
C ASN A 345 78.41 -49.93 -61.59
N LEU A 346 77.56 -49.50 -62.52
CA LEU A 346 77.89 -49.49 -63.96
C LEU A 346 79.11 -48.61 -64.25
N THR A 347 79.17 -47.42 -63.67
CA THR A 347 80.23 -46.45 -63.95
C THR A 347 81.56 -46.86 -63.31
N LEU A 348 81.54 -47.34 -62.06
CA LEU A 348 82.73 -47.89 -61.41
C LEU A 348 83.22 -49.12 -62.16
N HIS A 349 82.34 -50.04 -62.53
CA HIS A 349 82.75 -51.24 -63.25
C HIS A 349 83.42 -50.86 -64.58
N LYS A 350 82.83 -49.94 -65.34
CA LYS A 350 83.39 -49.50 -66.63
C LYS A 350 84.72 -48.76 -66.48
N ARG A 351 84.87 -47.85 -65.51
CA ARG A 351 86.13 -47.13 -65.31
C ARG A 351 87.22 -47.99 -64.69
N LEU A 352 86.92 -48.65 -63.57
CA LEU A 352 87.94 -49.38 -62.84
C LEU A 352 88.27 -50.73 -63.45
N TYR A 353 87.33 -51.42 -64.08
CA TYR A 353 87.60 -52.73 -64.66
C TYR A 353 88.17 -52.59 -66.07
N ASP A 354 87.50 -51.82 -66.95
CA ASP A 354 87.93 -51.74 -68.35
C ASP A 354 89.23 -50.92 -68.50
N GLU A 355 89.40 -49.78 -67.80
CA GLU A 355 90.66 -49.03 -67.90
C GLU A 355 91.83 -49.80 -67.28
N LEU A 356 91.67 -50.51 -66.15
CA LEU A 356 92.75 -51.36 -65.64
C LEU A 356 93.05 -52.51 -66.60
N TYR A 357 92.04 -53.13 -67.18
CA TYR A 357 92.21 -54.21 -68.13
C TYR A 357 92.98 -53.73 -69.36
N ASP A 358 92.59 -52.59 -69.95
CA ASP A 358 93.27 -51.99 -71.10
C ASP A 358 94.69 -51.53 -70.76
N THR A 359 94.88 -50.92 -69.58
CA THR A 359 96.21 -50.45 -69.15
C THR A 359 97.15 -51.63 -68.90
N LEU A 360 96.67 -52.70 -68.26
CA LEU A 360 97.45 -53.93 -68.07
C LEU A 360 97.72 -54.61 -69.41
N TYR A 361 96.74 -54.65 -70.32
CA TYR A 361 96.93 -55.19 -71.67
C TYR A 361 98.01 -54.41 -72.45
N GLN A 362 98.03 -53.08 -72.37
CA GLN A 362 99.06 -52.26 -73.01
C GLN A 362 100.45 -52.42 -72.36
N ILE A 363 100.54 -52.58 -71.04
CA ILE A 363 101.82 -52.73 -70.33
C ILE A 363 102.47 -54.08 -70.60
N PHE A 364 101.68 -55.16 -70.75
CA PHE A 364 102.21 -56.51 -70.93
C PHE A 364 102.33 -56.95 -72.40
N TYR A 365 101.90 -56.13 -73.36
CA TYR A 365 101.92 -56.50 -74.78
C TYR A 365 102.99 -55.71 -75.56
N VAL A 366 104.11 -56.38 -75.90
CA VAL A 366 105.16 -55.85 -76.78
C VAL A 366 105.23 -56.69 -78.06
N PRO A 367 104.91 -56.13 -79.25
CA PRO A 367 105.18 -56.76 -80.55
C PRO A 367 106.49 -56.26 -81.20
N GLU A 368 107.26 -57.20 -81.76
CA GLU A 368 108.57 -57.03 -82.43
C GLU A 368 108.51 -56.23 -83.76
N LYS A 369 109.58 -55.46 -84.07
CA LYS A 369 110.26 -55.42 -85.40
C LYS A 369 111.49 -54.50 -85.47
N GLU A 370 112.66 -55.12 -85.69
CA GLU A 370 113.67 -54.93 -86.78
C GLU A 370 113.63 -53.68 -87.68
N ILE A 371 114.69 -53.09 -88.26
CA ILE A 371 116.15 -53.27 -88.45
C ILE A 371 116.64 -51.93 -89.09
N VAL A 372 117.89 -51.49 -88.84
CA VAL A 372 118.69 -50.79 -89.87
C VAL A 372 120.15 -51.24 -89.76
N ALA A 373 120.71 -51.72 -90.87
CA ALA A 373 122.08 -52.20 -91.03
C ALA A 373 123.00 -51.07 -91.55
N ASP A 374 124.30 -51.08 -91.17
CA ASP A 374 125.37 -51.00 -92.17
C ASP A 374 126.79 -51.38 -91.64
N THR A 375 127.45 -52.23 -92.45
CA THR A 375 128.90 -52.40 -92.70
C THR A 375 129.91 -52.94 -91.66
N PHE A 376 130.11 -54.26 -91.70
CA PHE A 376 131.33 -55.05 -92.02
C PHE A 376 132.77 -54.59 -91.69
N MET A 377 133.55 -55.50 -91.08
CA MET A 377 134.90 -55.89 -91.54
C MET A 377 135.23 -57.32 -91.02
N PRO A 378 135.86 -58.22 -91.82
CA PRO A 378 136.22 -59.57 -91.39
C PRO A 378 137.67 -59.63 -90.87
N LEU A 379 137.94 -60.50 -89.91
CA LEU A 379 139.28 -60.99 -89.60
C LEU A 379 139.21 -62.51 -89.45
N ILE A 380 140.26 -63.13 -90.01
CA ILE A 380 140.65 -64.54 -89.89
C ILE A 380 140.68 -64.99 -88.43
#